data_AF-A0A0W8FFN9-F1
#
_entry.id   AF-A0A0W8FFN9-F1
#
_cell.length_a   1.000
_cell.length_b   1.000
_cell.length_c   1.000
_cell.angle_alpha   90.00
_cell.angle_beta   90.00
_cell.angle_gamma   90.00
#
_symmetry.space_group_name_H-M   'P 1'
#
loop_
_entity.id
_entity.type
_entity.pdbx_description
1 polymer ?
#
loop_
_entity_poly.entity_id
_entity_poly.type
_entity_poly.pdbx_seq_one_letter_code
_entity_poly.pdbx_strand_id
1 'polypeptide(L)'
;MEDELKRLEEKIGKVPVIFQELKDLNPELYNQVMGLDQMIWDDGALSRQTKKVIAIAIAAALRDRHAVRAQMAGARNLGVKKEEIEEGLRVAFLLAGMPAYVYGKTALEEFMK
;
A
#
# COMPACT_ATOMS: atom_id res chain seq x y z
N MET A 1 -15.60 13.52 -12.09
CA MET A 1 -15.61 12.04 -11.98
C MET A 1 -14.22 11.48 -12.27
N GLU A 2 -13.61 11.80 -13.41
CA GLU A 2 -12.18 11.59 -13.64
C GLU A 2 -11.30 12.24 -12.57
N ASP A 3 -11.68 13.43 -12.09
CA ASP A 3 -10.91 14.15 -11.06
C ASP A 3 -10.86 13.45 -9.70
N GLU A 4 -11.90 12.72 -9.33
CA GLU A 4 -11.96 12.00 -8.06
C GLU A 4 -11.14 10.72 -8.13
N LEU A 5 -11.21 10.01 -9.26
CA LEU A 5 -10.39 8.84 -9.52
C LEU A 5 -8.90 9.21 -9.61
N LYS A 6 -8.55 10.29 -10.32
CA LYS A 6 -7.18 10.82 -10.38
C LYS A 6 -6.64 11.19 -9.00
N ARG A 7 -7.43 11.90 -8.18
CA ARG A 7 -7.04 12.24 -6.80
C ARG A 7 -6.83 11.00 -5.92
N LEU A 8 -7.62 9.96 -6.14
CA LEU A 8 -7.47 8.70 -5.45
C LEU A 8 -6.17 8.01 -5.93
N GLU A 9 -5.96 7.93 -7.23
CA GLU A 9 -4.74 7.35 -7.84
C GLU A 9 -3.46 8.06 -7.39
N GLU A 10 -3.49 9.39 -7.23
CA GLU A 10 -2.38 10.18 -6.69
C GLU A 10 -2.07 9.84 -5.22
N LYS A 11 -3.10 9.54 -4.42
CA LYS A 11 -2.99 9.28 -2.98
C LYS A 11 -2.63 7.84 -2.64
N ILE A 12 -3.18 6.86 -3.37
CA ILE A 12 -3.07 5.44 -3.03
C ILE A 12 -2.40 4.59 -4.12
N GLY A 13 -2.02 5.19 -5.25
CA GLY A 13 -1.58 4.46 -6.43
C GLY A 13 -2.75 3.95 -7.27
N LYS A 14 -2.47 3.15 -8.31
CA LYS A 14 -3.48 2.73 -9.29
C LYS A 14 -4.64 2.00 -8.61
N VAL A 15 -5.85 2.57 -8.71
CA VAL A 15 -7.08 1.99 -8.14
C VAL A 15 -7.34 0.66 -8.85
N PRO A 16 -7.46 -0.47 -8.13
CA PRO A 16 -7.78 -1.75 -8.75
C PRO A 16 -9.06 -1.67 -9.60
N VAL A 17 -9.04 -2.24 -10.80
CA VAL A 17 -10.14 -2.21 -11.78
C VAL A 17 -11.48 -2.63 -11.16
N ILE A 18 -11.43 -3.58 -10.23
CA ILE A 18 -12.61 -4.06 -9.50
C ILE A 18 -13.37 -2.94 -8.76
N PHE A 19 -12.67 -1.90 -8.28
CA PHE A 19 -13.30 -0.76 -7.62
C PHE A 19 -13.91 0.25 -8.58
N GLN A 20 -13.40 0.31 -9.82
CA GLN A 20 -13.98 1.16 -10.86
C GLN A 20 -15.35 0.63 -11.29
N GLU A 21 -15.46 -0.69 -11.45
CA GLU A 21 -16.72 -1.35 -11.80
C GLU A 21 -17.69 -1.43 -10.62
N LEU A 22 -17.19 -1.53 -9.38
CA LEU A 22 -18.02 -1.63 -8.18
C LEU A 22 -18.96 -0.43 -8.00
N LYS A 23 -18.52 0.75 -8.43
CA LYS A 23 -19.31 1.98 -8.32
C LYS A 23 -20.63 1.91 -9.07
N ASP A 24 -20.63 1.25 -10.23
CA ASP A 24 -21.82 1.11 -11.07
C ASP A 24 -22.64 -0.15 -10.70
N LEU A 25 -21.95 -1.23 -10.31
CA LEU A 25 -22.59 -2.50 -9.96
C LEU A 25 -23.24 -2.50 -8.58
N ASN A 26 -22.60 -1.87 -7.59
CA ASN A 26 -23.10 -1.81 -6.22
C ASN A 26 -22.55 -0.54 -5.50
N PRO A 27 -23.22 0.61 -5.69
CA PRO A 27 -22.80 1.89 -5.11
C PRO A 27 -22.69 1.87 -3.58
N GLU A 28 -23.55 1.10 -2.90
CA GLU A 28 -23.52 0.99 -1.44
C GLU A 28 -22.24 0.30 -0.98
N LEU A 29 -21.91 -0.84 -1.57
CA LEU A 29 -20.66 -1.55 -1.27
C LEU A 29 -19.43 -0.70 -1.60
N TYR A 30 -19.44 0.02 -2.72
CA TYR A 30 -18.37 0.95 -3.08
C TYR A 30 -18.14 1.99 -1.98
N ASN A 31 -19.20 2.66 -1.53
CA ASN A 31 -19.11 3.68 -0.49
C ASN A 31 -18.59 3.11 0.84
N GLN A 32 -19.03 1.90 1.23
CA GLN A 32 -18.55 1.23 2.44
C GLN A 32 -17.05 0.92 2.36
N VAL A 33 -16.59 0.39 1.22
CA VAL A 33 -15.17 0.03 1.05
C VAL A 33 -14.28 1.27 0.99
N MET A 34 -14.68 2.32 0.27
CA MET A 34 -13.92 3.57 0.22
C MET A 34 -13.88 4.28 1.58
N GLY A 35 -15.00 4.26 2.32
CA GLY A 35 -15.03 4.78 3.70
C GLY A 35 -14.06 4.05 4.63
N LEU A 36 -14.00 2.72 4.51
CA LEU A 36 -13.05 1.91 5.28
C LEU A 36 -11.59 2.21 4.90
N ASP A 37 -11.28 2.30 3.60
CA ASP A 37 -9.93 2.63 3.13
C ASP A 37 -9.47 3.98 3.69
N GLN A 38 -10.31 5.00 3.58
CA GLN A 38 -10.02 6.33 4.12
C GLN A 38 -9.76 6.30 5.63
N MET A 39 -10.66 5.66 6.41
CA MET A 39 -10.51 5.53 7.86
C MET A 39 -9.17 4.86 8.24
N ILE A 40 -8.79 3.79 7.54
CA ILE A 40 -7.55 3.05 7.83
C ILE A 40 -6.32 3.92 7.58
N TRP A 41 -6.30 4.71 6.51
CA TRP A 41 -5.14 5.50 6.11
C TRP A 41 -5.03 6.88 6.77
N ASP A 42 -6.09 7.39 7.39
CA ASP A 42 -6.07 8.70 8.07
C ASP A 42 -5.01 8.78 9.18
N ASP A 43 -4.38 9.93 9.32
CA ASP A 43 -3.35 10.16 10.34
C ASP A 43 -3.93 10.05 11.75
N GLY A 44 -3.15 9.50 12.68
CA GLY A 44 -3.50 9.40 14.10
C GLY A 44 -2.25 9.19 14.95
N ALA A 45 -2.31 8.32 15.95
CA ALA A 45 -1.11 7.94 16.72
C ALA A 45 0.00 7.34 15.83
N LEU A 46 -0.38 6.75 14.70
CA LEU A 46 0.52 6.39 13.61
C LEU A 46 0.21 7.28 12.41
N SER A 47 1.25 7.85 11.82
CA SER A 47 1.11 8.60 10.56
C SER A 47 0.78 7.64 9.41
N ARG A 48 0.20 8.18 8.34
CA ARG A 48 -0.03 7.47 7.08
C ARG A 48 1.25 6.86 6.51
N GLN A 49 2.39 7.56 6.66
CA GLN A 49 3.71 7.05 6.28
C GLN A 49 4.09 5.80 7.07
N THR A 50 3.95 5.84 8.40
CA THR A 50 4.23 4.67 9.25
C THR A 50 3.31 3.50 8.91
N LYS A 51 2.02 3.75 8.69
CA LYS A 51 1.06 2.73 8.25
C LYS A 51 1.45 2.12 6.90
N LYS A 52 1.99 2.92 5.98
CA LYS A 52 2.45 2.44 4.66
C LYS A 52 3.62 1.47 4.80
N VAL A 53 4.60 1.77 5.67
CA VAL A 53 5.72 0.86 5.97
C VAL A 53 5.21 -0.46 6.56
N ILE A 54 4.25 -0.40 7.50
CA ILE A 54 3.62 -1.59 8.08
C ILE A 54 2.94 -2.43 7.00
N ALA A 55 2.16 -1.81 6.12
CA ALA A 55 1.45 -2.50 5.04
C ALA A 55 2.42 -3.20 4.07
N ILE A 56 3.54 -2.56 3.71
CA ILE A 56 4.59 -3.16 2.89
C ILE A 56 5.20 -4.38 3.60
N ALA A 57 5.52 -4.27 4.90
CA ALA A 57 6.08 -5.37 5.68
C ALA A 57 5.13 -6.57 5.79
N ILE A 58 3.82 -6.31 5.99
CA ILE A 58 2.78 -7.36 6.01
C ILE A 58 2.69 -8.05 4.64
N ALA A 59 2.59 -7.28 3.55
CA ALA A 59 2.52 -7.84 2.21
C ALA A 59 3.77 -8.70 1.88
N ALA A 60 4.94 -8.25 2.31
CA ALA A 60 6.20 -8.97 2.15
C ALA A 60 6.22 -10.26 2.97
N ALA A 61 5.76 -10.22 4.22
CA ALA A 61 5.63 -11.41 5.09
C ALA A 61 4.70 -12.47 4.49
N LEU A 62 3.61 -12.05 3.84
CA LEU A 62 2.68 -12.93 3.12
C LEU A 62 3.22 -13.43 1.76
N ARG A 63 4.36 -12.90 1.30
CA ARG A 63 4.98 -13.22 0.00
C ARG A 63 4.03 -12.99 -1.18
N ASP A 64 3.13 -12.02 -1.02
CA ASP A 64 2.19 -11.63 -2.06
C ASP A 64 2.85 -10.57 -2.96
N ARG A 65 3.34 -11.01 -4.12
CA ARG A 65 4.02 -10.14 -5.08
C ARG A 65 3.12 -9.00 -5.56
N HIS A 66 1.82 -9.24 -5.72
CA HIS A 66 0.89 -8.23 -6.20
C HIS A 66 0.68 -7.18 -5.10
N ALA A 67 0.38 -7.62 -3.88
CA ALA A 67 0.17 -6.73 -2.75
C ALA A 67 1.44 -5.92 -2.40
N VAL A 68 2.63 -6.53 -2.41
CA VAL A 68 3.88 -5.81 -2.16
C VAL A 68 4.07 -4.69 -3.16
N ARG A 69 3.89 -4.95 -4.46
CA ARG A 69 3.99 -3.91 -5.50
C ARG A 69 2.93 -2.83 -5.33
N ALA A 70 1.69 -3.20 -5.03
CA ALA A 70 0.61 -2.25 -4.80
C ALA A 70 0.89 -1.34 -3.60
N GLN A 71 1.41 -1.88 -2.49
CA GLN A 71 1.77 -1.05 -1.33
C GLN A 71 3.06 -0.25 -1.53
N MET A 72 4.01 -0.74 -2.33
CA MET A 72 5.22 0.00 -2.66
C MET A 72 4.91 1.18 -3.60
N ALA A 73 3.92 1.02 -4.49
CA ALA A 73 3.45 2.07 -5.37
C ALA A 73 2.91 3.25 -4.55
N GLY A 74 3.31 4.47 -4.92
CA GLY A 74 2.89 5.69 -4.21
C GLY A 74 3.55 5.90 -2.83
N ALA A 75 4.36 4.97 -2.32
CA ALA A 75 5.05 5.15 -1.03
C ALA A 75 5.95 6.41 -1.03
N ARG A 76 6.68 6.65 -2.13
CA ARG A 76 7.47 7.88 -2.33
C ARG A 76 6.61 9.14 -2.33
N ASN A 77 5.42 9.09 -2.95
CA ASN A 77 4.52 10.24 -3.01
C ASN A 77 3.97 10.60 -1.61
N LEU A 78 3.85 9.62 -0.73
CA LEU A 78 3.52 9.81 0.67
C LEU A 78 4.70 10.32 1.51
N GLY A 79 5.89 10.48 0.93
CA GLY A 79 7.10 10.93 1.63
C GLY A 79 7.81 9.85 2.45
N VAL A 80 7.44 8.57 2.27
CA VAL A 80 8.13 7.44 2.89
C VAL A 80 9.53 7.32 2.28
N LYS A 81 10.54 7.20 3.13
CA LYS A 81 11.94 7.02 2.74
C LYS A 81 12.25 5.55 2.49
N LYS A 82 13.25 5.30 1.63
CA LYS A 82 13.72 3.95 1.33
C LYS A 82 14.22 3.23 2.59
N GLU A 83 14.87 3.98 3.47
CA GLU A 83 15.44 3.49 4.73
C GLU A 83 14.35 3.02 5.70
N GLU A 84 13.22 3.71 5.76
CA GLU A 84 12.08 3.31 6.62
C GLU A 84 11.49 1.97 6.16
N ILE A 85 11.38 1.78 4.85
CA ILE A 85 10.90 0.50 4.28
C ILE A 85 11.93 -0.60 4.53
N GLU A 86 13.21 -0.32 4.35
CA GLU A 86 14.30 -1.28 4.62
C GLU A 86 14.25 -1.76 6.07
N GLU A 87 14.06 -0.86 7.05
CA GLU A 87 13.91 -1.23 8.46
C GLU A 87 12.67 -2.10 8.69
N GLY A 88 11.53 -1.76 8.09
CA GLY A 88 10.32 -2.60 8.12
C GLY A 88 10.54 -3.99 7.54
N LEU A 89 11.29 -4.12 6.45
CA LEU A 89 11.61 -5.41 5.84
C LEU A 89 12.54 -6.26 6.71
N ARG A 90 13.43 -5.65 7.52
CA ARG A 90 14.24 -6.39 8.51
C ARG A 90 13.38 -6.99 9.62
N VAL A 91 12.29 -6.31 10.01
CA VAL A 91 11.30 -6.89 10.94
C VAL A 91 10.57 -8.07 10.30
N ALA A 92 10.12 -7.93 9.05
CA ALA A 92 9.50 -9.03 8.31
C ALA A 92 10.47 -10.22 8.12
N PHE A 93 11.75 -9.95 7.88
CA PHE A 93 12.80 -10.98 7.83
C PHE A 93 12.87 -11.78 9.12
N LEU A 94 12.97 -11.09 10.26
CA LEU A 94 13.11 -11.71 11.57
C LEU A 94 11.94 -12.67 11.87
N LEU A 95 10.72 -12.30 11.49
CA LEU A 95 9.50 -13.02 11.87
C LEU A 95 9.00 -14.01 10.81
N ALA A 96 9.30 -13.79 9.52
CA ALA A 96 8.78 -14.58 8.40
C ALA A 96 9.87 -15.18 7.48
N GLY A 97 11.14 -14.96 7.81
CA GLY A 97 12.32 -15.52 7.16
C GLY A 97 12.77 -14.77 5.91
N MET A 98 13.90 -15.21 5.35
CA MET A 98 14.55 -14.58 4.18
C MET A 98 13.62 -14.40 2.96
N PRO A 99 12.70 -15.33 2.63
CA PRO A 99 11.78 -15.12 1.52
C PRO A 99 10.94 -13.85 1.65
N ALA A 100 10.47 -13.51 2.85
CA ALA A 100 9.69 -12.28 3.06
C ALA A 100 10.51 -11.03 2.72
N TYR A 101 11.76 -11.00 3.20
CA TYR A 101 12.70 -9.92 2.89
C TYR A 101 12.93 -9.78 1.38
N VAL A 102 13.21 -10.88 0.68
CA VAL A 102 13.49 -10.85 -0.76
C VAL A 102 12.30 -10.30 -1.55
N TYR A 103 11.08 -10.74 -1.23
CA TYR A 103 9.88 -10.24 -1.90
C TYR A 103 9.72 -8.71 -1.74
N GLY A 104 9.92 -8.21 -0.52
CA GLY A 104 9.90 -6.77 -0.26
C GLY A 104 11.06 -6.02 -0.92
N LYS A 105 12.28 -6.55 -0.82
CA LYS A 105 13.51 -5.91 -1.30
C LYS A 105 13.52 -5.74 -2.82
N THR A 106 13.08 -6.76 -3.55
CA THR A 106 12.96 -6.68 -5.01
C THR A 106 12.00 -5.56 -5.43
N ALA A 107 10.85 -5.42 -4.76
CA ALA A 107 9.95 -4.30 -5.05
C ALA A 107 10.54 -2.95 -4.59
N LEU A 108 11.29 -2.93 -3.49
CA LEU A 108 11.90 -1.69 -2.98
C LEU A 108 12.87 -1.12 -4.01
N GLU A 109 13.72 -1.97 -4.60
CA GLU A 109 14.70 -1.57 -5.61
C GLU A 109 14.07 -1.12 -6.94
N GLU A 110 12.89 -1.64 -7.25
CA GLU A 110 12.15 -1.28 -8.46
C GLU A 110 11.46 0.09 -8.32
N PHE A 111 10.82 0.36 -7.18
CA PHE A 111 9.97 1.54 -6.97
C PHE A 111 10.68 2.70 -6.24
N MET A 112 11.68 2.42 -5.41
CA MET A 112 12.40 3.42 -4.59
C MET A 112 13.84 3.63 -5.08
N LYS A 113 13.95 4.12 -6.33
CA LYS A 113 15.21 4.59 -6.94
C LYS A 113 15.56 6.01 -6.51
#